data_AF-K7EM28-F1
#
_entry.id   AF-K7EM28-F1
#
_cell.length_a   1.000
_cell.length_b   1.000
_cell.length_c   1.000
_cell.angle_alpha   90.00
_cell.angle_beta   90.00
_cell.angle_gamma   90.00
#
_symmetry.space_group_name_H-M   'P 1'
#
loop_
_entity.id
_entity.type
_entity.pdbx_description
1 polymer ?
#
loop_
_entity_poly.entity_id
_entity_poly.type
_entity_poly.pdbx_seq_one_letter_code
_entity_poly.pdbx_strand_id
1 'polypeptide(L)'
;MFWKFDLHTSSHLDTLLEREDLSLPELLDEEDVLQECKVVNRKLLDFLLQPPHLQAMVAWVTQEPPDSGEERLRYKYPSVACEILTSDVPQINDALGADESLLNRLYGFLQSTGSLNPLLASFFSKVMGILINRKTDQLVSFLRKKDDFVDLLLQHI
;
A
#
# COMPACT_ATOMS: atom_id res chain seq x y z
N MET A 1 25.61 23.01 10.01
CA MET A 1 26.30 21.98 9.19
C MET A 1 25.46 20.72 9.33
N PHE A 2 24.41 20.47 8.53
CA PHE A 2 24.37 20.19 7.09
C PHE A 2 25.39 19.11 6.68
N TRP A 3 25.29 17.93 7.32
CA TRP A 3 25.86 16.71 6.77
C TRP A 3 24.81 16.10 5.84
N LYS A 4 24.93 16.40 4.55
CA LYS A 4 24.36 15.56 3.49
C LYS A 4 25.35 14.43 3.26
N PHE A 5 25.01 13.25 3.76
CA PHE A 5 25.59 12.01 3.25
C PHE A 5 24.84 11.65 1.97
N ASP A 6 25.15 12.34 0.87
CA ASP A 6 24.82 11.86 -0.48
C ASP A 6 25.92 10.86 -0.89
N LEU A 7 25.79 9.61 -0.43
CA LEU A 7 26.56 8.48 -0.95
C LEU A 7 25.57 7.44 -1.47
N HIS A 8 25.18 7.60 -2.74
CA HIS A 8 24.62 6.59 -3.65
C HIS A 8 24.14 5.25 -3.04
N THR A 9 23.12 5.26 -2.18
CA THR A 9 22.42 4.04 -1.73
C THR A 9 21.53 3.46 -2.82
N SER A 10 21.12 4.28 -3.80
CA SER A 10 20.38 3.83 -4.99
C SER A 10 21.06 2.63 -5.66
N SER A 11 22.41 2.55 -5.61
CA SER A 11 23.15 1.44 -6.20
C SER A 11 22.87 0.09 -5.52
N HIS A 12 22.63 0.04 -4.21
CA HIS A 12 22.33 -1.20 -3.50
C HIS A 12 20.94 -1.70 -3.88
N LEU A 13 19.92 -0.85 -3.75
CA LEU A 13 18.54 -1.19 -4.11
C LEU A 13 18.44 -1.58 -5.59
N ASP A 14 19.12 -0.84 -6.48
CA ASP A 14 19.15 -1.16 -7.91
C ASP A 14 19.82 -2.52 -8.21
N THR A 15 20.83 -2.91 -7.43
CA THR A 15 21.48 -4.23 -7.53
C THR A 15 20.57 -5.33 -7.00
N LEU A 16 19.85 -5.06 -5.90
CA LEU A 16 18.87 -5.99 -5.34
C LEU A 16 17.74 -6.26 -6.34
N LEU A 17 17.22 -5.21 -6.99
CA LEU A 17 16.16 -5.26 -8.00
C LEU A 17 16.56 -5.99 -9.29
N GLU A 18 17.85 -6.26 -9.51
CA GLU A 18 18.32 -7.08 -10.63
C GLU A 18 18.22 -8.58 -10.36
N ARG A 19 17.94 -8.99 -9.11
CA ARG A 19 17.76 -10.41 -8.75
C ARG A 19 16.38 -10.91 -9.16
N GLU A 20 16.35 -12.04 -9.85
CA GLU A 20 15.10 -12.69 -10.30
C GLU A 20 14.29 -13.29 -9.14
N ASP A 21 14.92 -13.61 -8.02
CA ASP A 21 14.31 -14.25 -6.85
C ASP A 21 13.94 -13.28 -5.72
N LEU A 22 14.03 -11.97 -5.98
CA LEU A 22 13.75 -10.94 -4.98
C LEU A 22 12.30 -11.00 -4.52
N SER A 23 12.12 -11.11 -3.20
CA SER A 23 10.79 -11.09 -2.58
C SER A 23 10.39 -9.67 -2.16
N LEU A 24 9.07 -9.40 -2.15
CA LEU A 24 8.56 -8.12 -1.65
C LEU A 24 8.97 -7.83 -0.19
N PRO A 25 8.88 -8.78 0.78
CA PRO A 25 9.35 -8.53 2.14
C PRO A 25 10.82 -8.13 2.23
N GLU A 26 11.70 -8.80 1.47
CA GLU A 26 13.12 -8.48 1.39
C GLU A 26 13.33 -7.06 0.88
N LEU A 27 12.62 -6.66 -0.18
CA LEU A 27 12.67 -5.29 -0.69
C LEU A 27 12.16 -4.26 0.32
N LEU A 28 11.08 -4.57 1.06
CA LEU A 28 10.53 -3.67 2.09
C LEU A 28 11.39 -3.62 3.37
N ASP A 29 12.38 -4.50 3.49
CA ASP A 29 13.34 -4.46 4.59
C ASP A 29 14.47 -3.44 4.37
N GLU A 30 14.68 -3.01 3.13
CA GLU A 30 15.67 -1.99 2.75
C GLU A 30 15.36 -0.61 3.33
N GLU A 31 16.37 0.06 3.87
CA GLU A 31 16.20 1.34 4.59
C GLU A 31 15.79 2.50 3.68
N ASP A 32 16.18 2.45 2.40
CA ASP A 32 15.96 3.51 1.41
C ASP A 32 14.70 3.30 0.55
N VAL A 33 13.98 2.17 0.68
CA VAL A 33 12.83 1.81 -0.17
C VAL A 33 11.78 2.92 -0.25
N LEU A 34 11.47 3.58 0.87
CA LEU A 34 10.50 4.66 0.91
C LEU A 34 11.02 5.95 0.25
N GLN A 35 12.31 6.24 0.39
CA GLN A 35 12.93 7.40 -0.23
C GLN A 35 13.05 7.20 -1.74
N GLU A 36 13.48 6.03 -2.18
CA GLU A 36 13.57 5.64 -3.59
C GLU A 36 12.18 5.63 -4.26
N CYS A 37 11.14 5.20 -3.54
CA CYS A 37 9.76 5.30 -4.01
C CYS A 37 9.35 6.78 -4.23
N LYS A 38 9.68 7.67 -3.28
CA LYS A 38 9.35 9.10 -3.36
C LYS A 38 10.07 9.83 -4.48
N VAL A 39 11.31 9.44 -4.78
CA VAL A 39 12.07 9.99 -5.93
C VAL A 39 11.77 9.28 -7.25
N VAL A 40 10.75 8.40 -7.25
CA VAL A 40 10.23 7.75 -8.46
C VAL A 40 11.32 6.90 -9.15
N ASN A 41 12.07 6.12 -8.37
CA ASN A 41 13.02 5.14 -8.92
C ASN A 41 12.27 4.16 -9.82
N ARG A 42 12.64 4.12 -11.11
CA ARG A 42 11.91 3.35 -12.12
C ARG A 42 11.96 1.85 -11.88
N LYS A 43 13.14 1.30 -11.54
CA LYS A 43 13.29 -0.14 -11.28
C LYS A 43 12.41 -0.55 -10.10
N LEU A 44 12.40 0.27 -9.05
CA LEU A 44 11.58 0.04 -7.87
C LEU A 44 10.09 0.05 -8.22
N LEU A 45 9.63 1.06 -8.96
CA LEU A 45 8.22 1.15 -9.35
C LEU A 45 7.82 0.00 -10.28
N ASP A 46 8.66 -0.38 -11.23
CA ASP A 46 8.42 -1.53 -12.12
C ASP A 46 8.24 -2.82 -11.32
N PHE A 47 8.97 -3.00 -10.22
CA PHE A 47 8.79 -4.13 -9.30
C PHE A 47 7.51 -3.98 -8.46
N LEU A 48 7.30 -2.85 -7.77
CA LEU A 48 6.18 -2.64 -6.85
C LEU A 48 4.81 -2.66 -7.55
N LEU A 49 4.75 -2.21 -8.81
CA LEU A 49 3.52 -2.14 -9.60
C LEU A 49 3.15 -3.48 -10.25
N GLN A 50 3.96 -4.52 -10.08
CA GLN A 50 3.54 -5.86 -10.50
C GLN A 50 2.31 -6.28 -9.70
N PRO A 51 1.29 -6.89 -10.36
CA PRO A 51 0.06 -7.30 -9.69
C PRO A 51 0.24 -8.07 -8.37
N PRO A 52 1.12 -9.09 -8.26
CA PRO A 52 1.29 -9.81 -6.99
C PRO A 52 1.78 -8.92 -5.85
N HIS A 53 2.67 -7.97 -6.12
CA HIS A 53 3.23 -7.08 -5.09
C HIS A 53 2.22 -6.05 -4.64
N LEU A 54 1.52 -5.42 -5.58
CA LEU A 54 0.50 -4.43 -5.26
C LEU A 54 -0.68 -5.08 -4.50
N GLN A 55 -1.10 -6.28 -4.90
CA GLN A 55 -2.11 -7.05 -4.18
C GLN A 55 -1.66 -7.44 -2.76
N ALA A 56 -0.41 -7.86 -2.59
CA ALA A 56 0.14 -8.18 -1.28
C ALA A 56 0.16 -6.96 -0.36
N MET A 57 0.62 -5.81 -0.86
CA MET A 57 0.61 -4.55 -0.09
C MET A 57 -0.80 -4.14 0.33
N VAL A 58 -1.79 -4.22 -0.58
CA VAL A 58 -3.19 -3.93 -0.25
C VAL A 58 -3.75 -4.93 0.77
N ALA A 59 -3.39 -6.21 0.66
CA ALA A 59 -3.78 -7.22 1.63
C ALA A 59 -3.20 -6.93 3.02
N TRP A 60 -1.92 -6.58 3.12
CA TRP A 60 -1.27 -6.26 4.41
C TRP A 60 -1.89 -5.06 5.13
N VAL A 61 -2.47 -4.10 4.41
CA VAL A 61 -3.16 -2.94 5.03
C VAL A 61 -4.65 -3.17 5.30
N THR A 62 -5.23 -4.30 4.87
CA THR A 62 -6.67 -4.60 5.01
C THR A 62 -6.97 -5.93 5.70
N GLN A 63 -5.98 -6.78 5.95
CA GLN A 63 -6.18 -8.10 6.53
C GLN A 63 -5.27 -8.28 7.74
N GLU A 64 -5.86 -8.78 8.83
CA GLU A 64 -5.08 -9.11 10.02
C GLU A 64 -4.18 -10.31 9.72
N PRO A 65 -2.86 -10.17 9.94
CA PRO A 65 -1.97 -11.30 9.84
C PRO A 65 -2.29 -12.34 10.93
N PRO A 66 -1.98 -13.63 10.69
CA PRO A 66 -2.22 -14.68 11.67
C PRO A 66 -1.56 -14.34 13.01
N ASP A 67 -2.23 -14.64 14.13
CA ASP A 67 -1.70 -14.38 15.48
C ASP A 67 -0.36 -15.08 15.77
N SER A 68 -0.10 -16.20 15.10
CA SER A 68 1.15 -16.95 15.16
C SER A 68 2.26 -16.41 14.25
N GLY A 69 2.00 -15.30 13.53
CA GLY A 69 2.94 -14.72 12.57
C GLY A 69 4.04 -13.89 13.22
N GLU A 70 5.13 -13.68 12.48
CA GLU A 70 6.24 -12.82 12.90
C GLU A 70 5.80 -11.37 13.10
N GLU A 71 6.39 -10.67 14.08
CA GLU A 71 6.08 -9.27 14.40
C GLU A 71 6.22 -8.33 13.18
N ARG A 72 7.16 -8.62 12.27
CA ARG A 72 7.34 -7.87 11.01
C ARG A 72 6.09 -7.92 10.12
N LEU A 73 5.45 -9.09 10.02
CA LEU A 73 4.20 -9.27 9.27
C LEU A 73 3.04 -8.49 9.94
N ARG A 74 3.09 -8.32 11.26
CA ARG A 74 2.05 -7.62 12.04
C ARG A 74 2.14 -6.10 11.95
N TYR A 75 3.35 -5.55 11.91
CA TYR A 75 3.53 -4.10 12.05
C TYR A 75 4.41 -3.49 10.96
N LYS A 76 5.60 -4.05 10.69
CA LYS A 76 6.56 -3.44 9.75
C LYS A 76 5.99 -3.40 8.33
N TYR A 77 5.64 -4.54 7.76
CA TYR A 77 5.23 -4.60 6.37
C TYR A 77 3.90 -3.89 6.09
N PRO A 78 2.85 -4.01 6.92
CA PRO A 78 1.66 -3.16 6.79
C PRO A 78 1.97 -1.67 6.85
N SER A 79 2.88 -1.22 7.74
CA SER A 79 3.25 0.19 7.85
C SER A 79 3.97 0.68 6.59
N VAL A 80 5.01 -0.02 6.14
CA VAL A 80 5.79 0.35 4.95
C VAL A 80 4.92 0.29 3.69
N ALA A 81 4.09 -0.76 3.55
CA ALA A 81 3.12 -0.86 2.47
C ALA A 81 2.14 0.30 2.49
N CYS A 82 1.59 0.68 3.65
CA CYS A 82 0.73 1.84 3.75
C CYS A 82 1.45 3.12 3.29
N GLU A 83 2.71 3.33 3.66
CA GLU A 83 3.48 4.51 3.22
C GLU A 83 3.72 4.53 1.70
N ILE A 84 3.97 3.38 1.09
CA ILE A 84 4.11 3.24 -0.37
C ILE A 84 2.77 3.52 -1.06
N LEU A 85 1.70 2.83 -0.65
CA LEU A 85 0.36 2.95 -1.23
C LEU A 85 -0.24 4.35 -1.05
N THR A 86 0.21 5.09 -0.05
CA THR A 86 -0.26 6.45 0.25
C THR A 86 0.73 7.53 -0.18
N SER A 87 1.79 7.14 -0.89
CA SER A 87 2.76 8.08 -1.43
C SER A 87 2.13 8.95 -2.52
N ASP A 88 2.64 10.17 -2.68
CA ASP A 88 2.22 11.07 -3.76
C ASP A 88 2.90 10.71 -5.10
N VAL A 89 2.95 9.41 -5.42
CA VAL A 89 3.52 8.87 -6.65
C VAL A 89 2.38 8.52 -7.61
N PRO A 90 2.22 9.25 -8.73
CA PRO A 90 1.09 9.07 -9.64
C PRO A 90 0.89 7.64 -10.13
N GLN A 91 1.96 6.91 -10.44
CA GLN A 91 1.88 5.55 -10.98
C GLN A 91 1.26 4.55 -9.99
N ILE A 92 1.56 4.70 -8.69
CA ILE A 92 0.96 3.87 -7.63
C ILE A 92 -0.53 4.22 -7.49
N ASN A 93 -0.84 5.51 -7.45
CA ASN A 93 -2.21 5.98 -7.35
C ASN A 93 -3.05 5.54 -8.57
N ASP A 94 -2.47 5.60 -9.78
CA ASP A 94 -3.11 5.15 -11.02
C ASP A 94 -3.40 3.65 -10.97
N ALA A 95 -2.42 2.84 -10.56
CA ALA A 95 -2.60 1.40 -10.44
C ALA A 95 -3.69 1.04 -9.41
N LEU A 96 -3.68 1.69 -8.24
CA LEU A 96 -4.70 1.48 -7.21
C LEU A 96 -6.11 1.87 -7.68
N GLY A 97 -6.25 3.01 -8.37
CA GLY A 97 -7.54 3.50 -8.83
C GLY A 97 -8.09 2.75 -10.05
N ALA A 98 -7.23 2.15 -10.87
CA ALA A 98 -7.62 1.46 -12.09
C ALA A 98 -7.97 -0.03 -11.87
N ASP A 99 -7.44 -0.66 -10.82
CA ASP A 99 -7.67 -2.08 -10.54
C ASP A 99 -8.88 -2.28 -9.61
N GLU A 100 -10.02 -2.67 -10.20
CA GLU A 100 -11.24 -2.97 -9.43
C GLU A 100 -11.03 -4.10 -8.40
N SER A 101 -10.09 -5.03 -8.60
CA SER A 101 -9.83 -6.09 -7.63
C SER A 101 -9.23 -5.54 -6.33
N LEU A 102 -8.37 -4.51 -6.43
CA LEU A 102 -7.79 -3.81 -5.27
C LEU A 102 -8.85 -2.97 -4.57
N LEU A 103 -9.69 -2.26 -5.33
CA LEU A 103 -10.82 -1.51 -4.78
C LEU A 103 -11.82 -2.42 -4.07
N ASN A 104 -12.10 -3.61 -4.61
CA ASN A 104 -12.93 -4.61 -3.94
C ASN A 104 -12.32 -5.12 -2.64
N ARG A 105 -10.99 -5.28 -2.55
CA ARG A 105 -10.32 -5.65 -1.29
C ARG A 105 -10.43 -4.56 -0.23
N LEU A 106 -10.17 -3.31 -0.62
CA LEU A 106 -10.35 -2.15 0.26
C LEU A 106 -11.79 -2.07 0.77
N TYR A 107 -12.76 -2.16 -0.14
CA TYR A 107 -14.17 -2.17 0.22
C TYR A 107 -14.54 -3.37 1.12
N GLY A 108 -14.00 -4.56 0.84
CA GLY A 108 -14.23 -5.77 1.64
C GLY A 108 -13.76 -5.66 3.09
N PHE A 109 -12.80 -4.77 3.39
CA PHE A 109 -12.41 -4.46 4.77
C PHE A 109 -13.59 -3.95 5.61
N LEU A 110 -14.47 -3.13 5.02
CA LEU A 110 -15.65 -2.60 5.71
C LEU A 110 -16.74 -3.65 5.94
N GLN A 111 -16.73 -4.74 5.18
CA GLN A 111 -17.71 -5.82 5.29
C GLN A 111 -17.46 -6.72 6.52
N SER A 112 -16.41 -6.48 7.30
CA SER A 112 -16.18 -7.22 8.53
C SER A 112 -17.30 -6.95 9.54
N THR A 113 -17.87 -8.00 10.14
CA THR A 113 -18.99 -7.89 11.08
C THR A 113 -18.60 -7.46 12.49
N GLY A 114 -17.30 -7.46 12.80
CA GLY A 114 -16.76 -7.09 14.12
C GLY A 114 -16.19 -5.67 14.14
N SER A 115 -15.63 -5.27 15.29
CA SER A 115 -14.84 -4.05 15.38
C SER A 115 -13.58 -4.17 14.52
N LEU A 116 -13.35 -3.18 13.65
CA LEU A 116 -12.13 -3.12 12.87
C LEU A 116 -10.90 -3.03 13.77
N ASN A 117 -9.82 -3.70 13.37
CA ASN A 117 -8.52 -3.49 13.98
C ASN A 117 -8.12 -2.00 13.83
N PRO A 118 -7.85 -1.26 14.92
CA PRO A 118 -7.61 0.19 14.85
C PRO A 118 -6.41 0.57 13.97
N LEU A 119 -5.36 -0.26 13.94
CA LEU A 119 -4.18 -0.01 13.11
C LEU A 119 -4.53 -0.14 11.63
N LEU A 120 -5.18 -1.24 11.24
CA LEU A 120 -5.62 -1.44 9.85
C LEU A 120 -6.65 -0.40 9.42
N ALA A 121 -7.57 -0.02 10.31
CA ALA A 121 -8.52 1.06 10.06
C ALA A 121 -7.81 2.39 9.77
N SER A 122 -6.70 2.67 10.45
CA SER A 122 -5.87 3.86 10.17
C SER A 122 -5.19 3.77 8.80
N PHE A 123 -4.69 2.60 8.39
CA PHE A 123 -4.07 2.40 7.09
C PHE A 123 -5.10 2.49 5.95
N PHE A 124 -6.22 1.77 6.10
CA PHE A 124 -7.37 1.87 5.20
C PHE A 124 -7.81 3.31 5.01
N SER A 125 -7.98 4.08 6.10
CA SER A 125 -8.39 5.48 6.03
C SER A 125 -7.40 6.33 5.22
N LYS A 126 -6.09 6.10 5.38
CA LYS A 126 -5.08 6.82 4.59
C LYS A 126 -5.14 6.47 3.10
N VAL A 127 -5.27 5.18 2.76
CA VAL A 127 -5.37 4.71 1.37
C VAL A 127 -6.63 5.28 0.71
N MET A 128 -7.77 5.20 1.38
CA MET A 128 -9.02 5.80 0.92
C MET A 128 -8.88 7.33 0.77
N GLY A 129 -8.22 8.01 1.70
CA GLY A 129 -7.95 9.45 1.60
C GLY A 129 -7.17 9.83 0.34
N ILE A 130 -6.15 9.04 -0.03
CA ILE A 130 -5.41 9.26 -1.28
C ILE A 130 -6.28 8.98 -2.50
N LEU A 131 -7.07 7.90 -2.52
CA LEU A 131 -7.98 7.62 -3.63
C LEU A 131 -9.06 8.71 -3.79
N ILE A 132 -9.62 9.22 -2.69
CA ILE A 132 -10.57 10.33 -2.71
C ILE A 132 -9.92 11.60 -3.30
N ASN A 133 -8.67 11.88 -2.93
CA ASN A 133 -7.98 13.10 -3.36
C ASN A 133 -7.36 13.03 -4.76
N ARG A 134 -6.88 11.85 -5.18
CA ARG A 134 -6.09 11.67 -6.41
C ARG A 134 -6.81 10.85 -7.50
N LYS A 135 -7.82 10.06 -7.13
CA LYS A 135 -8.56 9.13 -7.99
C LYS A 135 -10.07 9.22 -7.76
N THR A 136 -10.57 10.43 -7.53
CA THR A 136 -11.97 10.69 -7.16
C THR A 136 -12.94 10.06 -8.16
N ASP A 137 -12.71 10.26 -9.45
CA ASP A 137 -13.62 9.78 -10.50
C ASP A 137 -13.67 8.25 -10.55
N GLN A 138 -12.52 7.59 -10.47
CA GLN A 138 -12.43 6.13 -10.45
C GLN A 138 -13.10 5.56 -9.19
N LEU A 139 -12.78 6.12 -8.02
CA LEU A 139 -13.33 5.68 -6.76
C LEU A 139 -14.85 5.89 -6.71
N VAL A 140 -15.35 7.06 -7.10
CA VAL A 140 -16.80 7.33 -7.15
C VAL A 140 -17.50 6.40 -8.14
N SER A 141 -16.91 6.15 -9.30
CA SER A 141 -17.45 5.22 -10.30
C SER A 141 -17.54 3.79 -9.76
N PHE A 142 -16.56 3.37 -8.97
CA PHE A 142 -16.59 2.08 -8.28
C PHE A 142 -17.65 2.04 -7.17
N LEU A 143 -17.67 3.04 -6.27
CA LEU A 143 -18.58 3.09 -5.12
C LEU A 143 -20.05 3.22 -5.53
N ARG A 144 -20.36 3.85 -6.67
CA ARG A 144 -21.72 3.89 -7.23
C ARG A 144 -22.29 2.51 -7.57
N LYS A 145 -21.45 1.48 -7.68
CA LYS A 145 -21.87 0.09 -7.89
C LYS A 145 -22.12 -0.66 -6.56
N LYS A 146 -21.94 -0.01 -5.41
CA LYS A 146 -21.99 -0.59 -4.06
C LYS A 146 -23.07 0.11 -3.25
N ASP A 147 -24.28 -0.43 -3.27
CA ASP A 147 -25.47 0.22 -2.67
C ASP A 147 -25.39 0.35 -1.13
N ASP A 148 -24.59 -0.51 -0.48
CA ASP A 148 -24.44 -0.61 0.98
C ASP A 148 -23.20 0.13 1.52
N PHE A 149 -22.42 0.81 0.67
CA PHE A 149 -21.14 1.40 1.10
C PHE A 149 -21.31 2.41 2.24
N VAL A 150 -22.35 3.25 2.19
CA VAL A 150 -22.62 4.25 3.23
C VAL A 150 -23.00 3.57 4.53
N ASP A 151 -23.86 2.55 4.48
CA ASP A 151 -24.29 1.79 5.65
C ASP A 151 -23.11 1.08 6.32
N LEU A 152 -22.24 0.45 5.52
CA LEU A 152 -21.01 -0.17 5.99
C LEU A 152 -20.05 0.84 6.63
N LEU A 153 -19.89 2.03 6.04
CA LEU A 153 -19.04 3.07 6.62
C LEU A 153 -19.59 3.55 7.97
N LEU A 154 -20.90 3.76 8.08
CA LEU A 154 -21.58 4.20 9.30
C LEU A 154 -21.51 3.16 10.43
N GLN A 155 -21.41 1.87 10.11
CA GLN A 155 -21.24 0.81 11.10
C GLN A 155 -19.93 0.95 11.90
N HIS A 156 -18.92 1.64 11.34
CA HIS A 156 -17.56 1.71 11.89
C HIS A 156 -17.16 3.10 12.41
N ILE A 157 -18.12 4.03 12.55
CA ILE A 157 -17.94 5.38 13.12
C ILE A 157 -18.61 5.45 14.50
#